data_AF-A0A7S0KRV5-F1
#
_entry.id   AF-A0A7S0KRV5-F1
#
_cell.length_a   1.000
_cell.length_b   1.000
_cell.length_c   1.000
_cell.angle_alpha   90.00
_cell.angle_beta   90.00
_cell.angle_gamma   90.00
#
_symmetry.space_group_name_H-M   'P 1'
#
loop_
_entity.id
_entity.type
_entity.pdbx_description
1 polymer ?
#
loop_
_entity_poly.entity_id
_entity_poly.type
_entity_poly.pdbx_seq_one_letter_code
_entity_poly.pdbx_strand_id
1 'polypeptide(L)'
;AGALIAANGVLSAVRKRAGRSRSRDDGRRVRVGLEVAKDDNWKIFRGKKVGVVSNPTGVLPTTLEHAVDVMHASVGTVDIRAVFGPEQGFRGVGQNSNPYGSYDSDKENGSDGSFVDQRTGLPVYDTYLKKGPELTAILERSGVDVVAFDIQDVGARYYAYVWTLYDVMVAAASAKKPISVVVLDRPNPLGGEVLEGPVDIAAGCESLVGRKPIPVRHGMTVGELAWFLNKRYVAADPDNGSRKSVKLSVVAMRGYRRRMTWEETGLPWVPPSPNMPTPRTALAYVGGALLEGTNCCEGKGTTAPFELVGATWADGRLADFLMRRKPAPAARSVAPVDSSNESPQPRSEEEETEPAPSRRGRSSVKRGLNYRPNYAESSPGNSPRKNGSRPSPGTPR
;
A
#
# COMPACT_ATOMS: atom_id res chain seq x y z
N ALA A 1 -35.33 2.72 -1.18
CA ALA A 1 -34.56 3.32 -2.29
C ALA A 1 -33.33 3.98 -1.68
N GLY A 2 -32.15 3.37 -1.81
CA GLY A 2 -30.91 3.91 -1.24
C GLY A 2 -30.46 5.13 -2.03
N ALA A 3 -30.21 6.25 -1.35
CA ALA A 3 -29.71 7.46 -1.99
C ALA A 3 -28.19 7.35 -2.16
N LEU A 4 -27.71 7.31 -3.41
CA LEU A 4 -26.30 7.60 -3.72
C LEU A 4 -26.12 9.12 -3.65
N ILE A 5 -25.24 9.60 -2.79
CA ILE A 5 -24.98 11.04 -2.64
C ILE A 5 -23.64 11.35 -3.30
N ALA A 6 -23.68 12.17 -4.35
CA ALA A 6 -22.51 12.83 -4.87
C ALA A 6 -22.09 13.96 -3.94
N ALA A 7 -20.84 13.93 -3.48
CA ALA A 7 -20.20 15.07 -2.83
C ALA A 7 -19.99 16.20 -3.86
N ASN A 8 -21.07 16.87 -4.25
CA ASN A 8 -21.04 18.04 -5.12
C ASN A 8 -20.60 19.25 -4.30
N GLY A 9 -19.28 19.35 -4.12
CA GLY A 9 -18.65 20.42 -3.36
C GLY A 9 -17.40 21.02 -4.00
N VAL A 10 -17.06 20.78 -5.28
CA VAL A 10 -15.96 21.48 -6.01
C VAL A 10 -16.19 21.50 -7.55
N LEU A 11 -17.41 21.68 -8.03
CA LEU A 11 -17.74 21.41 -9.46
C LEU A 11 -17.86 22.63 -10.40
N SER A 12 -17.41 23.84 -10.00
CA SER A 12 -17.60 25.05 -10.82
C SER A 12 -16.35 25.64 -11.51
N ALA A 13 -15.14 25.10 -11.35
CA ALA A 13 -13.94 25.81 -11.84
C ALA A 13 -13.14 25.15 -12.99
N VAL A 14 -13.44 23.93 -13.42
CA VAL A 14 -12.56 23.19 -14.38
C VAL A 14 -13.29 22.76 -15.64
N ARG A 15 -13.95 23.72 -16.30
CA ARG A 15 -14.43 23.56 -17.69
C ARG A 15 -13.78 24.60 -18.60
N LYS A 16 -12.46 24.52 -18.77
CA LYS A 16 -11.76 25.09 -19.95
C LYS A 16 -10.32 24.58 -20.03
N ARG A 17 -10.14 23.49 -20.79
CA ARG A 17 -8.97 23.08 -21.59
C ARG A 17 -8.77 21.55 -21.55
N ALA A 18 -9.67 20.83 -22.20
CA ALA A 18 -9.36 19.51 -22.74
C ALA A 18 -8.96 19.69 -24.21
N GLY A 19 -7.74 20.17 -24.44
CA GLY A 19 -7.10 20.14 -25.76
C GLY A 19 -6.22 18.90 -25.82
N ARG A 20 -6.46 18.02 -26.81
CA ARG A 20 -5.60 16.87 -27.14
C ARG A 20 -4.16 17.36 -27.34
N SER A 21 -3.29 17.10 -26.37
CA SER A 21 -1.84 17.26 -26.52
C SER A 21 -1.24 15.88 -26.72
N ARG A 22 -0.76 15.60 -27.95
CA ARG A 22 0.29 14.59 -28.13
C ARG A 22 1.54 15.20 -27.48
N SER A 23 1.93 14.69 -26.31
CA SER A 23 3.07 15.21 -25.57
C SER A 23 4.37 14.96 -26.34
N ARG A 24 4.82 15.94 -27.10
CA ARG A 24 6.25 16.09 -27.38
C ARG A 24 6.91 16.36 -26.04
N ASP A 25 7.93 15.58 -25.70
CA ASP A 25 8.75 15.81 -24.52
C ASP A 25 9.40 17.20 -24.64
N ASP A 26 8.86 18.20 -23.93
CA ASP A 26 9.38 19.57 -23.94
C ASP A 26 10.52 19.77 -22.94
N GLY A 27 11.02 18.68 -22.33
CA GLY A 27 12.07 18.71 -21.31
C GLY A 27 11.61 19.20 -19.94
N ARG A 28 10.30 19.44 -19.72
CA ARG A 28 9.75 19.90 -18.43
C ARG A 28 9.11 18.80 -17.57
N ARG A 29 8.93 17.59 -18.11
CA ARG A 29 8.37 16.44 -17.38
C ARG A 29 9.35 15.93 -16.33
N VAL A 30 8.83 15.44 -15.20
CA VAL A 30 9.62 14.64 -14.26
C VAL A 30 10.09 13.36 -14.95
N ARG A 31 11.36 13.01 -14.76
CA ARG A 31 11.87 11.70 -15.19
C ARG A 31 11.92 10.74 -14.02
N VAL A 32 11.23 9.62 -14.17
CA VAL A 32 11.12 8.59 -13.13
C VAL A 32 12.43 7.80 -12.98
N GLY A 33 12.58 7.10 -11.85
CA GLY A 33 13.78 6.29 -11.58
C GLY A 33 14.08 5.27 -12.67
N LEU A 34 13.06 4.69 -13.30
CA LEU A 34 13.21 3.77 -14.44
C LEU A 34 13.89 4.44 -15.65
N GLU A 35 13.44 5.64 -16.05
CA GLU A 35 14.09 6.41 -17.13
C GLU A 35 15.52 6.79 -16.76
N VAL A 36 15.75 7.22 -15.52
CA VAL A 36 17.09 7.59 -15.04
C VAL A 36 18.04 6.38 -15.05
N ALA A 37 17.60 5.22 -14.59
CA ALA A 37 18.39 3.99 -14.61
C ALA A 37 18.70 3.54 -16.05
N LYS A 38 17.72 3.62 -16.96
CA LYS A 38 17.89 3.32 -18.38
C LYS A 38 18.89 4.25 -19.04
N ASP A 39 18.78 5.56 -18.79
CA ASP A 39 19.67 6.57 -19.36
C ASP A 39 21.12 6.46 -18.84
N ASP A 40 21.31 5.98 -17.61
CA ASP A 40 22.64 5.65 -17.06
C ASP A 40 23.11 4.23 -17.47
N ASN A 41 22.54 3.70 -18.55
CA ASN A 41 22.81 2.38 -19.11
C ASN A 41 22.84 1.27 -18.04
N TRP A 42 21.83 1.29 -17.17
CA TRP A 42 21.59 0.34 -16.10
C TRP A 42 22.79 0.09 -15.18
N LYS A 43 23.68 1.08 -15.01
CA LYS A 43 24.92 0.97 -14.22
C LYS A 43 24.71 0.34 -12.83
N ILE A 44 23.60 0.67 -12.18
CA ILE A 44 23.26 0.16 -10.84
C ILE A 44 23.05 -1.38 -10.79
N PHE A 45 22.74 -1.99 -11.93
CA PHE A 45 22.44 -3.42 -12.09
C PHE A 45 23.54 -4.23 -12.78
N ARG A 46 24.61 -3.59 -13.28
CA ARG A 46 25.67 -4.29 -14.01
C ARG A 46 26.31 -5.41 -13.18
N GLY A 47 26.43 -6.59 -13.80
CA GLY A 47 27.04 -7.78 -13.19
C GLY A 47 26.21 -8.43 -12.07
N LYS A 48 24.93 -8.06 -11.91
CA LYS A 48 24.04 -8.63 -10.88
C LYS A 48 22.88 -9.35 -11.54
N LYS A 49 22.42 -10.43 -10.91
CA LYS A 49 21.15 -11.09 -11.24
C LYS A 49 19.99 -10.29 -10.65
N VAL A 50 19.16 -9.73 -11.52
CA VAL A 50 18.10 -8.81 -11.14
C VAL A 50 16.77 -9.55 -11.03
N GLY A 51 16.11 -9.41 -9.89
CA GLY A 51 14.69 -9.67 -9.74
C GLY A 51 13.91 -8.35 -9.79
N VAL A 52 12.69 -8.36 -10.30
CA VAL A 52 11.89 -7.12 -10.44
C VAL A 52 10.54 -7.28 -9.75
N VAL A 53 10.30 -6.47 -8.71
CA VAL A 53 8.97 -6.28 -8.11
C VAL A 53 8.29 -5.15 -8.88
N SER A 54 7.23 -5.46 -9.61
CA SER A 54 6.52 -4.48 -10.42
C SER A 54 5.05 -4.85 -10.63
N ASN A 55 4.30 -3.91 -11.21
CA ASN A 55 2.90 -4.05 -11.60
C ASN A 55 2.63 -3.23 -12.87
N PRO A 56 1.40 -3.19 -13.40
CA PRO A 56 1.10 -2.46 -14.64
C PRO A 56 1.52 -0.98 -14.66
N THR A 57 1.76 -0.37 -13.49
CA THR A 57 2.23 1.03 -13.39
C THR A 57 3.73 1.21 -13.61
N GLY A 58 4.50 0.11 -13.53
CA GLY A 58 5.95 0.08 -13.72
C GLY A 58 6.30 0.23 -15.19
N VAL A 59 6.01 1.38 -15.79
CA VAL A 59 6.22 1.65 -17.22
C VAL A 59 7.10 2.87 -17.44
N LEU A 60 7.72 2.94 -18.62
CA LEU A 60 8.31 4.16 -19.16
C LEU A 60 7.19 5.17 -19.48
N PRO A 61 7.24 6.41 -18.96
CA PRO A 61 6.18 7.40 -19.18
C PRO A 61 5.93 7.77 -20.65
N THR A 62 6.95 7.66 -21.50
CA THR A 62 6.89 8.10 -22.91
C THR A 62 6.37 7.03 -23.88
N THR A 63 6.60 5.75 -23.57
CA THR A 63 6.23 4.63 -24.45
C THR A 63 5.21 3.68 -23.84
N LEU A 64 4.98 3.77 -22.53
CA LEU A 64 4.18 2.83 -21.72
C LEU A 64 4.72 1.39 -21.76
N GLU A 65 5.96 1.18 -22.19
CA GLU A 65 6.62 -0.12 -22.11
C GLU A 65 6.93 -0.45 -20.65
N HIS A 66 6.58 -1.67 -20.24
CA HIS A 66 6.73 -2.11 -18.86
C HIS A 66 8.20 -2.42 -18.52
N ALA A 67 8.61 -2.09 -17.30
CA ALA A 67 9.98 -2.13 -16.81
C ALA A 67 10.66 -3.47 -17.07
N VAL A 68 9.95 -4.57 -16.79
CA VAL A 68 10.42 -5.94 -17.05
C VAL A 68 10.82 -6.14 -18.53
N ASP A 69 10.05 -5.63 -19.48
CA ASP A 69 10.36 -5.84 -20.91
C ASP A 69 11.52 -4.98 -21.36
N VAL A 70 11.56 -3.73 -20.88
CA VAL A 70 12.64 -2.79 -21.18
C VAL A 70 13.97 -3.32 -20.63
N MET A 71 13.95 -3.86 -19.41
CA MET A 71 15.11 -4.48 -18.77
C MET A 71 15.50 -5.79 -19.47
N HIS A 72 14.52 -6.64 -19.80
CA HIS A 72 14.75 -7.91 -20.51
C HIS A 72 15.32 -7.69 -21.92
N ALA A 73 14.84 -6.66 -22.64
CA ALA A 73 15.37 -6.29 -23.96
C ALA A 73 16.80 -5.70 -23.90
N SER A 74 17.26 -5.27 -22.71
CA SER A 74 18.60 -4.73 -22.49
C SER A 74 19.67 -5.82 -22.28
N VAL A 75 19.58 -6.90 -23.04
CA VAL A 75 20.47 -8.08 -22.98
C VAL A 75 21.93 -7.65 -23.07
N GLY A 76 22.79 -8.25 -22.23
CA GLY A 76 24.20 -7.91 -22.11
C GLY A 76 24.49 -6.73 -21.18
N THR A 77 23.48 -5.96 -20.76
CA THR A 77 23.61 -4.91 -19.75
C THR A 77 22.88 -5.26 -18.45
N VAL A 78 21.70 -5.88 -18.56
CA VAL A 78 20.87 -6.33 -17.43
C VAL A 78 20.65 -7.84 -17.52
N ASP A 79 20.93 -8.56 -16.43
CA ASP A 79 20.66 -9.99 -16.30
C ASP A 79 19.41 -10.19 -15.42
N ILE A 80 18.22 -10.07 -16.01
CA ILE A 80 16.95 -10.29 -15.30
C ILE A 80 16.68 -11.79 -15.14
N ARG A 81 16.37 -12.22 -13.91
CA ARG A 81 16.17 -13.63 -13.56
C ARG A 81 14.77 -13.98 -13.11
N ALA A 82 14.05 -13.03 -12.53
CA ALA A 82 12.75 -13.29 -11.96
C ALA A 82 11.89 -12.02 -11.88
N VAL A 83 10.59 -12.22 -11.88
CA VAL A 83 9.59 -11.17 -11.62
C VAL A 83 8.81 -11.55 -10.37
N PHE A 84 8.52 -10.56 -9.53
CA PHE A 84 7.74 -10.71 -8.32
C PHE A 84 6.45 -9.90 -8.46
N GLY A 85 5.33 -10.59 -8.61
CA GLY A 85 4.01 -9.98 -8.71
C GLY A 85 3.45 -9.67 -7.31
N PRO A 86 3.07 -8.43 -7.00
CA PRO A 86 2.37 -8.08 -5.76
C PRO A 86 0.87 -8.37 -5.91
N GLU A 87 0.05 -7.67 -5.11
CA GLU A 87 -1.41 -7.63 -5.32
C GLU A 87 -1.77 -7.27 -6.77
N GLN A 88 -2.70 -8.03 -7.37
CA GLN A 88 -3.15 -7.98 -8.78
C GLN A 88 -2.12 -8.45 -9.84
N GLY A 89 -0.94 -8.90 -9.39
CA GLY A 89 0.10 -9.44 -10.25
C GLY A 89 0.80 -8.36 -11.06
N PHE A 90 1.86 -8.75 -11.79
CA PHE A 90 2.69 -7.75 -12.46
C PHE A 90 2.14 -7.30 -13.83
N ARG A 91 1.40 -8.18 -14.53
CA ARG A 91 0.73 -7.87 -15.82
C ARG A 91 -0.71 -7.39 -15.66
N GLY A 92 -1.25 -7.35 -14.44
CA GLY A 92 -2.64 -6.92 -14.19
C GLY A 92 -3.71 -7.91 -14.68
N VAL A 93 -3.33 -9.18 -14.89
CA VAL A 93 -4.27 -10.25 -15.27
C VAL A 93 -5.10 -10.76 -14.09
N GLY A 94 -4.64 -10.53 -12.86
CA GLY A 94 -5.38 -10.79 -11.63
C GLY A 94 -6.30 -9.63 -11.28
N GLN A 95 -7.51 -9.58 -11.82
CA GLN A 95 -8.47 -8.49 -11.52
C GLN A 95 -9.11 -8.60 -10.13
N ASN A 96 -9.07 -9.77 -9.49
CA ASN A 96 -9.72 -10.00 -8.21
C ASN A 96 -8.66 -10.36 -7.16
N SER A 97 -8.58 -9.58 -6.08
CA SER A 97 -7.84 -9.96 -4.87
C SER A 97 -8.56 -11.15 -4.24
N ASN A 98 -8.20 -12.37 -4.66
CA ASN A 98 -8.72 -13.58 -4.04
C ASN A 98 -7.74 -14.01 -2.92
N PRO A 99 -8.21 -14.73 -1.89
CA PRO A 99 -7.35 -15.19 -0.80
C PRO A 99 -6.30 -16.24 -1.22
N TYR A 100 -6.35 -16.72 -2.47
CA TYR A 100 -5.46 -17.72 -3.05
C TYR A 100 -4.31 -17.12 -3.87
N GLY A 101 -4.29 -15.80 -4.09
CA GLY A 101 -3.23 -15.10 -4.83
C GLY A 101 -3.76 -14.17 -5.90
N SER A 102 -2.83 -13.54 -6.62
CA SER A 102 -3.12 -12.73 -7.81
C SER A 102 -3.24 -13.57 -9.09
N TYR A 103 -2.82 -14.83 -9.05
CA TYR A 103 -2.90 -15.79 -10.14
C TYR A 103 -3.75 -17.01 -9.75
N ASP A 104 -4.45 -17.58 -10.73
CA ASP A 104 -5.27 -18.79 -10.53
C ASP A 104 -4.35 -19.95 -10.10
N SER A 105 -4.46 -20.37 -8.84
CA SER A 105 -3.58 -21.37 -8.21
C SER A 105 -3.67 -22.75 -8.85
N ASP A 106 -4.72 -22.99 -9.63
CA ASP A 106 -5.16 -24.34 -9.99
C ASP A 106 -4.68 -24.79 -11.38
N LYS A 107 -3.99 -23.95 -12.17
CA LYS A 107 -3.75 -24.30 -13.59
C LYS A 107 -2.34 -24.14 -14.16
N GLU A 108 -1.45 -23.31 -13.61
CA GLU A 108 -0.17 -23.01 -14.30
C GLU A 108 1.06 -22.82 -13.39
N ASN A 109 1.01 -23.28 -12.14
CA ASN A 109 2.14 -23.12 -11.23
C ASN A 109 3.12 -24.30 -11.35
N GLY A 110 4.38 -24.00 -11.61
CA GLY A 110 5.50 -24.90 -11.39
C GLY A 110 5.55 -25.35 -9.92
N SER A 111 6.32 -26.41 -9.64
CA SER A 111 6.42 -27.00 -8.30
C SER A 111 6.92 -26.04 -7.20
N ASP A 112 7.48 -24.89 -7.58
CA ASP A 112 7.96 -23.83 -6.70
C ASP A 112 6.98 -22.65 -6.52
N GLY A 113 5.76 -22.78 -7.07
CA GLY A 113 4.71 -21.75 -7.03
C GLY A 113 4.98 -20.58 -7.96
N SER A 114 5.85 -20.74 -8.97
CA SER A 114 6.05 -19.77 -10.05
C SER A 114 5.31 -20.18 -11.32
N PHE A 115 5.04 -19.21 -12.18
CA PHE A 115 4.60 -19.46 -13.57
C PHE A 115 5.53 -18.71 -14.53
N VAL A 116 5.42 -18.96 -15.83
CA VAL A 116 6.28 -18.33 -16.84
C VAL A 116 5.58 -17.15 -17.50
N ASP A 117 6.20 -15.96 -17.50
CA ASP A 117 5.72 -14.85 -18.31
C ASP A 117 5.86 -15.20 -19.80
N GLN A 118 4.74 -15.39 -20.49
CA GLN A 118 4.72 -15.84 -21.88
C GLN A 118 5.51 -14.93 -22.84
N ARG A 119 5.70 -13.66 -22.48
CA ARG A 119 6.36 -12.66 -23.32
C ARG A 119 7.87 -12.63 -23.18
N THR A 120 8.39 -12.86 -21.97
CA THR A 120 9.83 -12.82 -21.69
C THR A 120 10.44 -14.19 -21.40
N GLY A 121 9.62 -15.20 -21.11
CA GLY A 121 10.08 -16.51 -20.66
C GLY A 121 10.62 -16.51 -19.23
N LEU A 122 10.50 -15.40 -18.49
CA LEU A 122 10.99 -15.28 -17.12
C LEU A 122 10.07 -16.00 -16.13
N PRO A 123 10.61 -16.61 -15.06
CA PRO A 123 9.79 -17.09 -13.96
C PRO A 123 9.20 -15.90 -13.20
N VAL A 124 7.93 -16.05 -12.82
CA VAL A 124 7.15 -15.07 -12.09
C VAL A 124 6.66 -15.70 -10.81
N TYR A 125 6.98 -15.07 -9.69
CA TYR A 125 6.55 -15.49 -8.37
C TYR A 125 5.43 -14.59 -7.88
N ASP A 126 4.32 -15.19 -7.44
CA ASP A 126 3.31 -14.46 -6.68
C ASP A 126 3.84 -14.18 -5.27
N THR A 127 3.89 -12.90 -4.91
CA THR A 127 4.35 -12.42 -3.60
C THR A 127 3.22 -11.78 -2.80
N TYR A 128 1.98 -11.82 -3.30
CA TYR A 128 0.81 -11.32 -2.59
C TYR A 128 0.62 -12.06 -1.26
N LEU A 129 0.42 -11.31 -0.18
CA LEU A 129 0.31 -11.79 1.21
C LEU A 129 1.54 -12.52 1.78
N LYS A 130 2.62 -12.66 1.02
CA LYS A 130 3.85 -13.34 1.47
C LYS A 130 4.76 -12.39 2.22
N LYS A 131 5.31 -12.86 3.35
CA LYS A 131 6.27 -12.10 4.18
C LYS A 131 7.23 -13.04 4.91
N GLY A 132 8.22 -12.44 5.58
CA GLY A 132 9.14 -13.15 6.47
C GLY A 132 9.81 -14.37 5.85
N PRO A 133 9.85 -15.54 6.52
CA PRO A 133 10.53 -16.73 6.02
C PRO A 133 10.04 -17.20 4.65
N GLU A 134 8.74 -17.09 4.36
CA GLU A 134 8.19 -17.51 3.07
C GLU A 134 8.73 -16.63 1.94
N LEU A 135 8.63 -15.31 2.08
CA LEU A 135 9.13 -14.36 1.08
C LEU A 135 10.66 -14.46 0.92
N THR A 136 11.37 -14.67 2.02
CA THR A 136 12.83 -14.90 2.01
C THR A 136 13.18 -16.11 1.16
N ALA A 137 12.47 -17.23 1.34
CA ALA A 137 12.68 -18.44 0.54
C ALA A 137 12.35 -18.23 -0.94
N ILE A 138 11.40 -17.35 -1.29
CA ILE A 138 11.13 -16.97 -2.69
C ILE A 138 12.32 -16.22 -3.28
N LEU A 139 12.82 -15.21 -2.60
CA LEU A 139 13.96 -14.42 -3.08
C LEU A 139 15.21 -15.31 -3.24
N GLU A 140 15.48 -16.19 -2.27
CA GLU A 140 16.64 -17.10 -2.35
C GLU A 140 16.55 -18.08 -3.52
N ARG A 141 15.39 -18.73 -3.72
CA ARG A 141 15.23 -19.73 -4.80
C ARG A 141 15.24 -19.11 -6.19
N SER A 142 14.81 -17.85 -6.30
CA SER A 142 14.87 -17.11 -7.58
C SER A 142 16.32 -16.84 -8.04
N GLY A 143 17.31 -16.96 -7.14
CA GLY A 143 18.73 -16.81 -7.47
C GLY A 143 19.17 -15.38 -7.79
N VAL A 144 18.41 -14.38 -7.34
CA VAL A 144 18.70 -12.95 -7.56
C VAL A 144 19.71 -12.40 -6.55
N ASP A 145 20.53 -11.44 -6.98
CA ASP A 145 21.48 -10.71 -6.12
C ASP A 145 20.94 -9.30 -5.76
N VAL A 146 20.01 -8.81 -6.57
CA VAL A 146 19.37 -7.49 -6.40
C VAL A 146 17.91 -7.55 -6.78
N VAL A 147 17.06 -6.94 -5.98
CA VAL A 147 15.64 -6.74 -6.28
C VAL A 147 15.42 -5.27 -6.65
N ALA A 148 15.00 -5.03 -7.89
CA ALA A 148 14.48 -3.73 -8.33
C ALA A 148 13.01 -3.61 -7.92
N PHE A 149 12.62 -2.49 -7.33
CA PHE A 149 11.23 -2.16 -7.03
C PHE A 149 10.79 -0.99 -7.91
N ASP A 150 9.78 -1.20 -8.75
CA ASP A 150 9.21 -0.19 -9.64
C ASP A 150 7.68 -0.29 -9.70
N ILE A 151 7.02 0.41 -8.77
CA ILE A 151 5.56 0.47 -8.64
C ILE A 151 5.15 1.90 -8.27
N GLN A 152 4.11 2.42 -8.91
CA GLN A 152 3.46 3.67 -8.54
C GLN A 152 2.57 3.47 -7.31
N ASP A 153 2.90 4.17 -6.22
CA ASP A 153 2.09 4.26 -5.00
C ASP A 153 1.08 5.44 -5.08
N VAL A 154 0.17 5.54 -4.11
CA VAL A 154 -0.88 6.58 -4.07
C VAL A 154 -0.71 7.60 -2.94
N GLY A 155 0.30 7.47 -2.09
CA GLY A 155 0.59 8.43 -1.01
C GLY A 155 -0.20 8.22 0.28
N ALA A 156 -0.82 7.04 0.45
CA ALA A 156 -1.66 6.69 1.59
C ALA A 156 -1.17 5.42 2.29
N ARG A 157 -1.12 5.44 3.63
CA ARG A 157 -0.58 4.37 4.48
C ARG A 157 -1.20 3.00 4.23
N TYR A 158 -2.50 2.95 3.99
CA TYR A 158 -3.22 1.69 3.83
C TYR A 158 -3.24 1.17 2.38
N TYR A 159 -2.52 1.82 1.47
CA TYR A 159 -2.26 1.27 0.15
C TYR A 159 -1.13 0.23 0.22
N ALA A 160 -1.40 -1.01 -0.19
CA ALA A 160 -0.56 -2.16 0.18
C ALA A 160 0.87 -2.15 -0.41
N TYR A 161 1.13 -1.43 -1.51
CA TYR A 161 2.40 -1.52 -2.24
C TYR A 161 3.62 -1.02 -1.46
N VAL A 162 3.47 -0.02 -0.58
CA VAL A 162 4.55 0.39 0.33
C VAL A 162 4.91 -0.73 1.31
N TRP A 163 3.94 -1.55 1.71
CA TRP A 163 4.17 -2.68 2.60
C TRP A 163 4.73 -3.89 1.87
N THR A 164 4.41 -4.09 0.59
CA THR A 164 5.15 -5.01 -0.27
C THR A 164 6.64 -4.65 -0.31
N LEU A 165 6.98 -3.37 -0.53
CA LEU A 165 8.37 -2.92 -0.48
C LEU A 165 9.02 -3.19 0.89
N TYR A 166 8.30 -2.90 1.98
CA TYR A 166 8.77 -3.17 3.33
C TYR A 166 9.09 -4.66 3.53
N ASP A 167 8.16 -5.54 3.19
CA ASP A 167 8.30 -6.98 3.36
C ASP A 167 9.45 -7.53 2.48
N VAL A 168 9.63 -7.00 1.27
CA VAL A 168 10.78 -7.31 0.39
C VAL A 168 12.12 -6.88 1.02
N MET A 169 12.19 -5.68 1.62
CA MET A 169 13.41 -5.22 2.29
C MET A 169 13.76 -6.09 3.51
N VAL A 170 12.75 -6.49 4.29
CA VAL A 170 12.93 -7.41 5.44
C VAL A 170 13.42 -8.77 4.95
N ALA A 171 12.78 -9.36 3.93
CA ALA A 171 13.18 -10.65 3.37
C ALA A 171 14.58 -10.62 2.77
N ALA A 172 14.92 -9.58 2.01
CA ALA A 172 16.25 -9.41 1.42
C ALA A 172 17.35 -9.24 2.47
N ALA A 173 17.05 -8.57 3.59
CA ALA A 173 17.97 -8.48 4.75
C ALA A 173 18.11 -9.81 5.51
N SER A 174 17.08 -10.64 5.52
CA SER A 174 17.04 -11.93 6.25
C SER A 174 17.70 -13.08 5.47
N ALA A 175 17.84 -12.93 4.15
CA ALA A 175 18.40 -13.95 3.27
C ALA A 175 19.83 -14.37 3.66
N LYS A 176 20.13 -15.67 3.52
CA LYS A 176 21.44 -16.26 3.81
C LYS A 176 22.55 -15.68 2.95
N LYS A 177 22.22 -15.38 1.69
CA LYS A 177 23.08 -14.63 0.78
C LYS A 177 22.59 -13.19 0.74
N PRO A 178 23.47 -12.17 0.85
CA PRO A 178 23.04 -10.78 0.81
C PRO A 178 22.32 -10.44 -0.50
N ILE A 179 21.03 -10.09 -0.41
CA ILE A 179 20.26 -9.56 -1.53
C ILE A 179 20.11 -8.05 -1.32
N SER A 180 20.51 -7.27 -2.32
CA SER A 180 20.34 -5.80 -2.27
C SER A 180 18.99 -5.37 -2.83
N VAL A 181 18.50 -4.20 -2.42
CA VAL A 181 17.25 -3.62 -2.94
C VAL A 181 17.54 -2.30 -3.62
N VAL A 182 17.00 -2.12 -4.83
CA VAL A 182 17.08 -0.87 -5.61
C VAL A 182 15.67 -0.36 -5.87
N VAL A 183 15.33 0.81 -5.36
CA VAL A 183 14.04 1.44 -5.66
C VAL A 183 14.20 2.37 -6.85
N LEU A 184 13.43 2.14 -7.91
CA LEU A 184 13.29 3.06 -9.04
C LEU A 184 12.20 4.06 -8.66
N ASP A 185 12.61 5.24 -8.18
CA ASP A 185 11.70 6.13 -7.47
C ASP A 185 10.62 6.74 -8.40
N ARG A 186 9.44 7.00 -7.84
CA ARG A 186 8.27 7.56 -8.52
C ARG A 186 7.62 8.66 -7.69
N PRO A 187 6.92 9.63 -8.31
CA PRO A 187 6.30 10.73 -7.55
C PRO A 187 5.24 10.22 -6.58
N ASN A 188 5.10 10.89 -5.45
CA ASN A 188 3.90 10.77 -4.64
C ASN A 188 2.80 11.62 -5.32
N PRO A 189 1.66 11.04 -5.73
CA PRO A 189 0.64 11.80 -6.45
C PRO A 189 -0.05 12.88 -5.61
N LEU A 190 0.10 12.81 -4.28
CA LEU A 190 -0.43 13.78 -3.34
C LEU A 190 0.62 14.84 -2.94
N GLY A 191 1.76 14.86 -3.61
CA GLY A 191 2.92 15.68 -3.25
C GLY A 191 3.57 15.22 -1.95
N GLY A 192 4.52 16.01 -1.48
CA GLY A 192 5.31 15.76 -0.26
C GLY A 192 5.28 16.88 0.76
N GLU A 193 4.40 17.88 0.63
CA GLU A 193 4.34 19.00 1.58
C GLU A 193 3.32 18.79 2.71
N VAL A 194 2.35 17.89 2.49
CA VAL A 194 1.24 17.68 3.41
C VAL A 194 1.35 16.32 4.07
N LEU A 195 1.37 16.32 5.40
CA LEU A 195 1.30 15.13 6.25
C LEU A 195 0.01 15.19 7.06
N GLU A 196 -0.81 14.14 7.01
CA GLU A 196 -2.13 14.12 7.64
C GLU A 196 -2.45 12.77 8.28
N GLY A 197 -3.24 12.81 9.35
CA GLY A 197 -3.77 11.64 10.04
C GLY A 197 -2.87 11.06 11.14
N PRO A 198 -3.40 10.15 11.97
CA PRO A 198 -2.66 9.54 13.07
C PRO A 198 -1.46 8.73 12.57
N VAL A 199 -0.33 8.86 13.26
CA VAL A 199 0.91 8.13 12.95
C VAL A 199 0.89 6.74 13.55
N ASP A 200 0.39 6.63 14.77
CA ASP A 200 0.42 5.38 15.54
C ASP A 200 -0.49 4.31 14.95
N ILE A 201 -0.08 3.07 15.18
CA ILE A 201 -0.86 1.86 14.94
C ILE A 201 -1.02 1.21 16.32
N ALA A 202 -2.26 0.95 16.72
CA ALA A 202 -2.51 0.26 17.99
C ALA A 202 -1.87 -1.13 17.94
N ALA A 203 -1.27 -1.55 19.06
CA ALA A 203 -0.60 -2.86 19.14
C ALA A 203 -1.56 -4.00 18.75
N GLY A 204 -1.12 -4.87 17.84
CA GLY A 204 -1.92 -5.96 17.29
C GLY A 204 -2.78 -5.58 16.09
N CYS A 205 -2.81 -4.30 15.68
CA CYS A 205 -3.49 -3.85 14.47
C CYS A 205 -2.56 -3.78 13.24
N GLU A 206 -1.29 -4.20 13.38
CA GLU A 206 -0.34 -4.24 12.27
C GLU A 206 -0.77 -5.26 11.22
N SER A 207 -0.92 -4.82 9.98
CA SER A 207 -1.45 -5.64 8.87
C SER A 207 -0.87 -5.21 7.52
N LEU A 208 -1.35 -5.79 6.41
CA LEU A 208 -0.92 -5.39 5.05
C LEU A 208 -1.39 -3.97 4.68
N VAL A 209 -2.29 -3.36 5.45
CA VAL A 209 -2.74 -1.97 5.29
C VAL A 209 -2.11 -1.03 6.33
N GLY A 210 -1.06 -1.49 7.02
CA GLY A 210 -0.33 -0.72 8.02
C GLY A 210 0.63 -1.60 8.81
N ARG A 211 1.89 -1.76 8.37
CA ARG A 211 2.88 -2.57 9.10
C ARG A 211 3.58 -1.78 10.21
N LYS A 212 3.86 -0.49 9.97
CA LYS A 212 4.68 0.36 10.84
C LYS A 212 4.09 1.78 10.97
N PRO A 213 4.40 2.49 12.07
CA PRO A 213 3.93 3.86 12.27
C PRO A 213 4.45 4.82 11.18
N ILE A 214 3.52 5.31 10.36
CA ILE A 214 3.66 6.44 9.45
C ILE A 214 2.32 7.20 9.43
N PRO A 215 2.28 8.50 9.10
CA PRO A 215 1.01 9.22 8.94
C PRO A 215 0.13 8.57 7.85
N VAL A 216 -1.19 8.76 7.92
CA VAL A 216 -2.13 8.24 6.92
C VAL A 216 -1.79 8.79 5.53
N ARG A 217 -1.62 10.11 5.41
CA ARG A 217 -0.98 10.74 4.25
C ARG A 217 0.46 11.04 4.62
N HIS A 218 1.38 10.21 4.14
CA HIS A 218 2.78 10.23 4.62
C HIS A 218 3.67 11.26 3.91
N GLY A 219 3.24 11.79 2.75
CA GLY A 219 3.96 12.86 2.05
C GLY A 219 5.38 12.47 1.58
N MET A 220 5.64 11.19 1.34
CA MET A 220 6.96 10.69 0.92
C MET A 220 6.86 9.98 -0.42
N THR A 221 7.90 10.05 -1.25
CA THR A 221 8.03 9.15 -2.41
C THR A 221 8.28 7.72 -1.93
N VAL A 222 8.14 6.75 -2.82
CA VAL A 222 8.44 5.36 -2.48
C VAL A 222 9.92 5.15 -2.11
N GLY A 223 10.83 5.88 -2.74
CA GLY A 223 12.26 5.90 -2.40
C GLY A 223 12.56 6.53 -1.04
N GLU A 224 11.89 7.63 -0.69
CA GLU A 224 11.99 8.24 0.64
C GLU A 224 11.44 7.32 1.74
N LEU A 225 10.29 6.68 1.48
CA LEU A 225 9.70 5.66 2.36
C LEU A 225 10.65 4.48 2.56
N ALA A 226 11.26 3.97 1.49
CA ALA A 226 12.23 2.88 1.56
C ALA A 226 13.36 3.22 2.54
N TRP A 227 13.93 4.42 2.41
CA TRP A 227 14.99 4.92 3.27
C TRP A 227 14.55 5.01 4.74
N PHE A 228 13.41 5.64 4.98
CA PHE A 228 12.85 5.79 6.32
C PHE A 228 12.60 4.42 6.98
N LEU A 229 11.91 3.53 6.29
CA LEU A 229 11.55 2.21 6.80
C LEU A 229 12.77 1.31 7.03
N ASN A 230 13.74 1.35 6.10
CA ASN A 230 14.98 0.58 6.22
C ASN A 230 15.83 1.02 7.41
N LYS A 231 15.91 2.33 7.64
CA LYS A 231 16.65 2.91 8.78
C LYS A 231 15.96 2.63 10.11
N ARG A 232 14.63 2.70 10.16
CA ARG A 232 13.89 2.72 11.42
C ARG A 232 13.39 1.35 11.88
N TYR A 233 13.09 0.44 10.96
CA TYR A 233 12.32 -0.77 11.28
C TYR A 233 12.92 -2.08 10.76
N VAL A 234 13.59 -2.10 9.59
CA VAL A 234 14.03 -3.37 8.96
C VAL A 234 14.95 -4.18 9.87
N ALA A 235 15.95 -3.57 10.52
CA ALA A 235 16.85 -4.29 11.42
C ALA A 235 16.16 -4.87 12.67
N ALA A 236 15.10 -4.20 13.14
CA ALA A 236 14.35 -4.57 14.34
C ALA A 236 13.18 -5.51 14.05
N ASP A 237 12.87 -5.78 12.78
CA ASP A 237 11.73 -6.61 12.42
C ASP A 237 11.91 -8.06 12.90
N PRO A 238 10.89 -8.69 13.52
CA PRO A 238 11.01 -10.06 14.03
C PRO A 238 11.32 -11.09 12.94
N ASP A 239 10.90 -10.85 11.71
CA ASP A 239 11.14 -11.76 10.59
C ASP A 239 12.55 -11.58 9.95
N ASN A 240 13.32 -10.58 10.40
CA ASN A 240 14.69 -10.34 9.95
C ASN A 240 15.71 -11.06 10.87
N GLY A 241 16.16 -12.23 10.43
CA GLY A 241 17.15 -13.03 11.17
C GLY A 241 18.54 -12.40 11.25
N SER A 242 18.90 -11.50 10.32
CA SER A 242 20.24 -10.89 10.30
C SER A 242 20.41 -9.73 11.26
N ARG A 243 19.29 -9.15 11.74
CA ARG A 243 19.24 -7.93 12.58
C ARG A 243 19.98 -6.73 11.99
N LYS A 244 20.11 -6.68 10.66
CA LYS A 244 20.74 -5.58 9.91
C LYS A 244 19.77 -4.97 8.91
N SER A 245 19.95 -3.70 8.60
CA SER A 245 19.27 -3.05 7.48
C SER A 245 19.70 -3.68 6.15
N VAL A 246 18.81 -3.68 5.16
CA VAL A 246 19.14 -4.14 3.80
C VAL A 246 20.09 -3.15 3.12
N LYS A 247 20.96 -3.65 2.23
CA LYS A 247 21.71 -2.79 1.31
C LYS A 247 20.73 -2.16 0.31
N LEU A 248 20.28 -0.95 0.64
CA LEU A 248 19.32 -0.18 -0.14
C LEU A 248 20.05 0.81 -1.07
N SER A 249 19.53 0.99 -2.28
CA SER A 249 19.86 2.10 -3.16
C SER A 249 18.56 2.66 -3.75
N VAL A 250 18.53 3.96 -4.02
CA VAL A 250 17.39 4.62 -4.66
C VAL A 250 17.88 5.32 -5.91
N VAL A 251 17.29 5.00 -7.06
CA VAL A 251 17.48 5.77 -8.29
C VAL A 251 16.49 6.93 -8.24
N ALA A 252 16.99 8.07 -7.76
CA ALA A 252 16.19 9.27 -7.60
C ALA A 252 15.68 9.80 -8.95
N MET A 253 14.46 10.34 -8.93
CA MET A 253 13.88 11.03 -10.07
C MET A 253 14.67 12.29 -10.43
N ARG A 254 14.55 12.74 -11.68
CA ARG A 254 15.04 14.07 -12.10
C ARG A 254 13.86 15.01 -12.33
N GLY A 255 13.97 16.23 -11.84
CA GLY A 255 12.95 17.28 -12.02
C GLY A 255 11.83 17.30 -10.97
N TYR A 256 11.61 16.22 -10.21
CA TYR A 256 10.59 16.19 -9.16
C TYR A 256 10.87 17.22 -8.06
N ARG A 257 9.80 17.82 -7.52
CA ARG A 257 9.80 18.69 -6.34
C ARG A 257 8.62 18.29 -5.47
N ARG A 258 8.79 18.32 -4.15
CA ARG A 258 7.77 17.88 -3.19
C ARG A 258 6.42 18.61 -3.34
N ARG A 259 6.43 19.88 -3.76
CA ARG A 259 5.21 20.65 -3.99
C ARG A 259 4.38 20.23 -5.22
N MET A 260 4.97 19.45 -6.14
CA MET A 260 4.33 19.16 -7.42
C MET A 260 3.02 18.40 -7.21
N THR A 261 1.96 18.85 -7.87
CA THR A 261 0.78 18.00 -8.11
C THR A 261 1.12 16.94 -9.15
N TRP A 262 0.28 15.90 -9.28
CA TRP A 262 0.48 14.91 -10.34
C TRP A 262 0.51 15.54 -11.74
N GLU A 263 -0.38 16.50 -12.02
CA GLU A 263 -0.44 17.19 -13.30
C GLU A 263 0.85 17.95 -13.62
N GLU A 264 1.45 18.60 -12.61
CA GLU A 264 2.71 19.33 -12.76
C GLU A 264 3.91 18.41 -13.05
N THR A 265 3.81 17.12 -12.74
CA THR A 265 4.85 16.15 -13.12
C THR A 265 4.90 15.89 -14.63
N GLY A 266 3.79 16.10 -15.34
CA GLY A 266 3.62 15.77 -16.75
C GLY A 266 3.60 14.26 -17.05
N LEU A 267 3.48 13.40 -16.04
CA LEU A 267 3.44 11.94 -16.20
C LEU A 267 2.03 11.44 -16.54
N PRO A 268 1.91 10.37 -17.37
CA PRO A 268 0.63 9.70 -17.56
C PRO A 268 0.20 8.98 -16.28
N TRP A 269 -1.10 8.98 -15.98
CA TRP A 269 -1.65 8.16 -14.91
C TRP A 269 -1.98 6.77 -15.44
N VAL A 270 -1.20 5.76 -15.02
CA VAL A 270 -1.57 4.36 -15.18
C VAL A 270 -2.25 3.92 -13.88
N PRO A 271 -3.54 3.52 -13.89
CA PRO A 271 -4.26 3.17 -12.68
C PRO A 271 -3.53 2.08 -11.87
N PRO A 272 -3.14 2.36 -10.61
CA PRO A 272 -2.44 1.38 -9.78
C PRO A 272 -3.36 0.28 -9.25
N SER A 273 -4.68 0.44 -9.35
CA SER A 273 -5.68 -0.60 -9.10
C SER A 273 -6.99 -0.26 -9.80
N PRO A 274 -7.93 -1.22 -9.97
CA PRO A 274 -9.21 -0.98 -10.65
C PRO A 274 -10.02 0.19 -10.07
N ASN A 275 -9.96 0.39 -8.75
CA ASN A 275 -10.68 1.45 -8.05
C ASN A 275 -9.84 2.73 -7.86
N MET A 276 -8.69 2.84 -8.54
CA MET A 276 -7.84 4.04 -8.53
C MET A 276 -7.68 4.64 -9.95
N PRO A 277 -8.78 5.04 -10.61
CA PRO A 277 -8.76 5.45 -12.01
C PRO A 277 -8.08 6.80 -12.27
N THR A 278 -7.96 7.68 -11.26
CA THR A 278 -7.39 9.02 -11.43
C THR A 278 -6.53 9.48 -10.25
N PRO A 279 -5.61 10.46 -10.44
CA PRO A 279 -4.88 11.08 -9.33
C PRO A 279 -5.80 11.76 -8.30
N ARG A 280 -6.95 12.28 -8.75
CA ARG A 280 -7.97 12.85 -7.87
C ARG A 280 -8.57 11.79 -6.95
N THR A 281 -8.75 10.57 -7.45
CA THR A 281 -9.19 9.43 -6.64
C THR A 281 -8.15 9.10 -5.56
N ALA A 282 -6.86 9.21 -5.83
CA ALA A 282 -5.82 9.01 -4.82
C ALA A 282 -5.94 10.01 -3.66
N LEU A 283 -6.32 11.26 -3.93
CA LEU A 283 -6.57 12.25 -2.88
C LEU A 283 -7.81 11.90 -2.07
N ALA A 284 -8.92 11.53 -2.74
CA ALA A 284 -10.15 11.13 -2.07
C ALA A 284 -9.96 9.87 -1.21
N TYR A 285 -9.11 8.94 -1.67
CA TYR A 285 -8.78 7.69 -0.99
C TYR A 285 -8.27 7.90 0.44
N VAL A 286 -7.48 8.97 0.69
CA VAL A 286 -6.93 9.32 2.03
C VAL A 286 -8.01 9.46 3.11
N GLY A 287 -9.21 9.87 2.74
CA GLY A 287 -10.37 9.92 3.64
C GLY A 287 -11.36 8.79 3.38
N GLY A 288 -11.69 8.55 2.11
CA GLY A 288 -12.72 7.62 1.68
C GLY A 288 -12.47 6.17 2.06
N ALA A 289 -11.20 5.72 2.07
CA ALA A 289 -10.86 4.35 2.44
C ALA A 289 -11.16 4.03 3.92
N LEU A 290 -11.25 5.03 4.79
CA LEU A 290 -11.62 4.81 6.20
C LEU A 290 -13.05 4.25 6.33
N LEU A 291 -13.91 4.47 5.33
CA LEU A 291 -15.26 3.93 5.29
C LEU A 291 -15.28 2.41 5.06
N GLU A 292 -14.21 1.82 4.54
CA GLU A 292 -14.09 0.36 4.37
C GLU A 292 -14.15 -0.39 5.72
N GLY A 293 -13.84 0.30 6.82
CA GLY A 293 -14.02 -0.22 8.18
C GLY A 293 -15.44 -0.06 8.73
N THR A 294 -16.41 0.35 7.91
CA THR A 294 -17.80 0.62 8.29
C THR A 294 -18.79 -0.12 7.39
N ASN A 295 -20.09 0.06 7.61
CA ASN A 295 -21.14 -0.45 6.71
C ASN A 295 -21.56 0.56 5.62
N CYS A 296 -20.78 1.64 5.42
CA CYS A 296 -20.95 2.57 4.32
C CYS A 296 -20.28 2.03 3.05
N CYS A 297 -20.81 2.41 1.90
CA CYS A 297 -20.16 2.29 0.60
C CYS A 297 -19.36 3.55 0.31
N GLU A 298 -18.09 3.35 -0.02
CA GLU A 298 -17.10 4.34 -0.42
C GLU A 298 -17.13 4.63 -1.93
N GLY A 299 -18.21 4.29 -2.62
CA GLY A 299 -18.39 4.56 -4.06
C GLY A 299 -17.74 3.55 -5.00
N LYS A 300 -17.10 2.48 -4.49
CA LYS A 300 -16.69 1.35 -5.34
C LYS A 300 -17.89 0.75 -6.07
N GLY A 301 -17.68 0.29 -7.30
CA GLY A 301 -18.76 -0.16 -8.19
C GLY A 301 -19.48 0.95 -8.95
N THR A 302 -19.08 2.21 -8.75
CA THR A 302 -19.53 3.38 -9.53
C THR A 302 -18.39 3.92 -10.41
N THR A 303 -18.65 4.97 -11.18
CA THR A 303 -17.63 5.68 -11.97
C THR A 303 -16.78 6.67 -11.13
N ALA A 304 -17.02 6.76 -9.82
CA ALA A 304 -16.34 7.71 -8.93
C ALA A 304 -16.00 7.06 -7.57
N PRO A 305 -15.15 6.01 -7.55
CA PRO A 305 -14.72 5.36 -6.32
C PRO A 305 -14.03 6.36 -5.38
N PHE A 306 -14.26 6.21 -4.08
CA PHE A 306 -13.80 7.05 -2.96
C PHE A 306 -14.26 8.51 -2.95
N GLU A 307 -14.90 8.98 -4.03
CA GLU A 307 -15.44 10.34 -4.15
C GLU A 307 -16.93 10.41 -3.80
N LEU A 308 -17.57 9.25 -3.66
CA LEU A 308 -18.96 9.11 -3.26
C LEU A 308 -19.04 8.38 -1.92
N VAL A 309 -20.04 8.74 -1.12
CA VAL A 309 -20.38 8.03 0.11
C VAL A 309 -21.86 7.71 0.07
N GLY A 310 -22.19 6.45 0.35
CA GLY A 310 -23.57 5.99 0.44
C GLY A 310 -23.73 4.95 1.55
N ALA A 311 -24.95 4.78 2.02
CA ALA A 311 -25.32 3.67 2.88
C ALA A 311 -26.81 3.35 2.69
N THR A 312 -27.21 2.10 2.92
CA THR A 312 -28.62 1.69 2.77
C THR A 312 -29.56 2.39 3.77
N TRP A 313 -29.01 2.84 4.90
CA TRP A 313 -29.70 3.57 5.95
C TRP A 313 -29.57 5.11 5.83
N ALA A 314 -28.74 5.60 4.89
CA ALA A 314 -28.55 7.04 4.71
C ALA A 314 -29.71 7.68 3.95
N ASP A 315 -30.11 8.87 4.38
CA ASP A 315 -31.11 9.71 3.73
C ASP A 315 -30.63 11.16 3.57
N GLY A 316 -31.49 12.03 3.04
CA GLY A 316 -31.15 13.45 2.81
C GLY A 316 -30.70 14.21 4.06
N ARG A 317 -31.07 13.77 5.27
CA ARG A 317 -30.65 14.43 6.52
C ARG A 317 -29.17 14.23 6.78
N LEU A 318 -28.63 13.05 6.46
CA LEU A 318 -27.19 12.81 6.55
C LEU A 318 -26.43 13.68 5.54
N ALA A 319 -26.95 13.79 4.30
CA ALA A 319 -26.37 14.66 3.28
C ALA A 319 -26.31 16.12 3.76
N ASP A 320 -27.45 16.65 4.24
CA ASP A 320 -27.54 18.01 4.76
C ASP A 320 -26.61 18.23 5.96
N PHE A 321 -26.51 17.25 6.86
CA PHE A 321 -25.60 17.31 8.01
C PHE A 321 -24.14 17.39 7.56
N LEU A 322 -23.72 16.58 6.58
CA LEU A 322 -22.35 16.60 6.05
C LEU A 322 -22.07 17.90 5.29
N MET A 323 -22.99 18.38 4.46
CA MET A 323 -22.83 19.62 3.68
C MET A 323 -22.79 20.89 4.54
N ARG A 324 -23.43 20.88 5.72
CA ARG A 324 -23.38 21.99 6.68
C ARG A 324 -22.08 22.04 7.49
N ARG A 325 -21.32 20.95 7.56
CA ARG A 325 -20.03 20.95 8.22
C ARG A 325 -18.99 21.59 7.30
N LYS A 326 -18.31 22.62 7.81
CA LYS A 326 -17.07 23.08 7.18
C LYS A 326 -16.05 21.94 7.29
N PRO A 327 -15.28 21.64 6.22
CA PRO A 327 -14.12 20.79 6.33
C PRO A 327 -13.26 21.32 7.49
N ALA A 328 -12.83 20.43 8.39
CA ALA A 328 -11.82 20.82 9.36
C ALA A 328 -10.61 21.36 8.59
N PRO A 329 -10.01 22.49 8.98
CA PRO A 329 -8.76 22.91 8.36
C PRO A 329 -7.77 21.75 8.46
N ALA A 330 -7.15 21.38 7.34
CA ALA A 330 -6.12 20.35 7.28
C ALA A 330 -5.17 20.55 8.47
N ALA A 331 -4.98 19.50 9.26
CA ALA A 331 -4.19 19.57 10.49
C ALA A 331 -2.83 20.16 10.15
N ARG A 332 -2.53 21.34 10.72
CA ARG A 332 -1.22 21.98 10.56
C ARG A 332 -0.17 21.04 11.15
N SER A 333 0.92 20.85 10.39
CA SER A 333 2.18 20.21 10.75
C SER A 333 2.37 20.03 12.25
N VAL A 334 2.45 18.79 12.72
CA VAL A 334 2.98 18.49 14.05
C VAL A 334 4.46 18.84 14.03
N ALA A 335 4.87 19.85 14.80
CA ALA A 335 6.28 20.18 14.98
C ALA A 335 7.03 18.96 15.55
N PRO A 336 8.33 18.79 15.28
CA PRO A 336 9.12 17.73 15.89
C PRO A 336 9.00 17.85 17.41
N VAL A 337 8.71 16.73 18.09
CA VAL A 337 8.82 16.66 19.54
C VAL A 337 10.30 16.85 19.86
N ASP A 338 10.62 17.98 20.46
CA ASP A 338 11.98 18.30 20.90
C ASP A 338 12.41 17.26 21.92
N SER A 339 13.46 16.51 21.62
CA SER A 339 13.97 15.42 22.46
C SER A 339 14.86 15.94 23.57
N SER A 340 14.37 16.93 24.31
CA SER A 340 14.98 17.43 25.53
C SER A 340 13.89 17.80 26.52
N ASN A 341 13.35 16.79 27.20
CA ASN A 341 12.96 16.99 28.57
C ASN A 341 13.15 15.72 29.38
N GLU A 342 13.76 15.93 30.54
CA GLU A 342 14.44 14.97 31.37
C GLU A 342 13.51 13.96 32.03
N SER A 343 14.11 12.81 32.34
CA SER A 343 13.57 11.71 33.13
C SER A 343 12.87 12.18 34.41
N PRO A 344 11.70 11.63 34.78
CA PRO A 344 11.13 11.89 36.09
C PRO A 344 11.93 11.14 37.15
N GLN A 345 12.61 11.87 38.04
CA GLN A 345 13.15 11.30 39.27
C GLN A 345 12.03 10.94 40.25
N PRO A 346 12.16 9.85 41.03
CA PRO A 346 11.18 9.47 42.03
C PRO A 346 11.30 10.38 43.25
N ARG A 347 10.17 10.92 43.73
CA ARG A 347 10.11 11.59 45.03
C ARG A 347 9.81 10.57 46.13
N SER A 348 10.56 10.72 47.21
CA SER A 348 10.59 9.92 48.43
C SER A 348 9.31 10.03 49.26
N GLU A 349 9.07 8.96 50.00
CA GLU A 349 8.13 8.83 51.12
C GLU A 349 8.45 9.86 52.21
N GLU A 350 7.40 10.43 52.81
CA GLU A 350 7.43 10.88 54.20
C GLU A 350 6.02 10.70 54.80
N GLU A 351 6.06 10.12 55.99
CA GLU A 351 4.99 9.56 56.81
C GLU A 351 4.52 10.62 57.81
N GLU A 352 3.20 10.83 57.98
CA GLU A 352 2.66 11.47 59.19
C GLU A 352 1.21 11.02 59.47
N THR A 353 1.14 10.00 60.33
CA THR A 353 0.23 9.78 61.48
C THR A 353 -1.22 10.30 61.50
N GLU A 354 -2.12 9.35 61.78
CA GLU A 354 -3.56 9.41 62.08
C GLU A 354 -3.88 10.04 63.47
N PRO A 355 -5.15 10.40 63.83
CA PRO A 355 -6.19 9.38 64.10
C PRO A 355 -7.67 9.76 63.79
N ALA A 356 -8.48 8.70 63.60
CA ALA A 356 -9.94 8.72 63.50
C ALA A 356 -10.64 8.96 64.86
N PRO A 357 -11.98 9.24 64.92
CA PRO A 357 -12.94 8.12 64.87
C PRO A 357 -14.37 8.39 64.31
N SER A 358 -15.01 7.27 63.93
CA SER A 358 -16.43 6.90 64.10
C SER A 358 -17.48 7.09 62.98
N ARG A 359 -17.91 5.92 62.46
CA ARG A 359 -19.25 5.41 62.04
C ARG A 359 -20.37 6.41 61.66
N ARG A 360 -20.87 6.29 60.41
CA ARG A 360 -22.21 5.77 60.04
C ARG A 360 -22.38 5.79 58.51
N GLY A 361 -22.97 4.73 57.97
CA GLY A 361 -23.07 4.51 56.52
C GLY A 361 -24.18 5.31 55.81
N ARG A 362 -24.08 5.35 54.48
CA ARG A 362 -25.20 5.25 53.52
C ARG A 362 -24.65 5.07 52.11
N SER A 363 -25.40 4.31 51.33
CA SER A 363 -25.20 3.96 49.94
C SER A 363 -25.31 5.17 49.00
N SER A 364 -24.61 5.13 47.86
CA SER A 364 -25.18 5.42 46.53
C SER A 364 -24.14 5.34 45.40
N VAL A 365 -24.31 4.31 44.58
CA VAL A 365 -24.24 4.28 43.11
C VAL A 365 -23.10 5.04 42.40
N LYS A 366 -22.06 4.29 42.01
CA LYS A 366 -21.22 4.59 40.83
C LYS A 366 -22.05 4.39 39.56
N ARG A 367 -22.33 5.46 38.81
CA ARG A 367 -22.80 5.38 37.40
C ARG A 367 -21.58 5.38 36.49
N GLY A 368 -21.07 4.18 36.18
CA GLY A 368 -20.22 3.94 35.02
C GLY A 368 -21.13 3.59 33.83
N LEU A 369 -21.02 4.35 32.74
CA LEU A 369 -21.65 4.04 31.46
C LEU A 369 -20.96 2.81 30.86
N ASN A 370 -21.56 1.63 31.06
CA ASN A 370 -21.24 0.43 30.30
C ASN A 370 -21.87 0.53 28.91
N TYR A 371 -21.06 0.78 27.88
CA TYR A 371 -21.45 0.61 26.48
C TYR A 371 -21.14 -0.84 26.08
N ARG A 372 -22.18 -1.67 25.89
CA ARG A 372 -22.07 -2.99 25.26
C ARG A 372 -22.55 -2.88 23.80
N PRO A 373 -21.76 -3.29 22.79
CA PRO A 373 -22.29 -3.47 21.45
C PRO A 373 -23.06 -4.80 21.39
N ASN A 374 -24.36 -4.74 21.09
CA ASN A 374 -25.16 -5.91 20.75
C ASN A 374 -24.79 -6.38 19.34
N TYR A 375 -24.16 -7.54 19.23
CA TYR A 375 -24.23 -8.37 18.03
C TYR A 375 -25.62 -9.00 18.00
N ALA A 376 -26.42 -8.64 16.99
CA ALA A 376 -27.66 -9.35 16.71
C ALA A 376 -27.32 -10.66 15.98
N GLU A 377 -27.50 -11.78 16.68
CA GLU A 377 -27.61 -13.10 16.07
C GLU A 377 -28.78 -13.11 15.09
N SER A 378 -28.52 -13.52 13.86
CA SER A 378 -29.57 -13.96 12.95
C SER A 378 -29.10 -15.19 12.18
N SER A 379 -29.54 -16.35 12.61
CA SER A 379 -29.80 -17.52 11.77
C SER A 379 -30.96 -18.29 12.39
N PRO A 380 -31.86 -18.84 11.57
CA PRO A 380 -31.72 -20.26 11.32
C PRO A 380 -32.02 -20.70 9.88
N GLY A 381 -31.31 -21.74 9.45
CA GLY A 381 -31.88 -22.79 8.61
C GLY A 381 -31.43 -22.83 7.14
N ASN A 382 -30.35 -23.56 6.86
CA ASN A 382 -30.38 -24.57 5.79
C ASN A 382 -29.22 -25.57 5.93
N SER A 383 -29.54 -26.82 6.21
CA SER A 383 -28.60 -27.95 6.21
C SER A 383 -28.39 -28.46 4.77
N PRO A 384 -27.16 -28.75 4.31
CA PRO A 384 -26.95 -29.42 3.03
C PRO A 384 -27.05 -30.95 3.17
N ARG A 385 -27.87 -31.56 2.30
CA ARG A 385 -27.96 -33.01 2.08
C ARG A 385 -26.63 -33.57 1.55
N LYS A 386 -26.19 -34.69 2.12
CA LYS A 386 -25.20 -35.61 1.56
C LYS A 386 -25.78 -36.37 0.37
N ASN A 387 -25.01 -36.51 -0.72
CA ASN A 387 -24.64 -37.79 -1.34
C ASN A 387 -24.05 -37.57 -2.76
N GLY A 388 -23.06 -38.41 -3.11
CA GLY A 388 -22.90 -38.85 -4.50
C GLY A 388 -21.50 -38.71 -5.10
N SER A 389 -20.63 -39.65 -4.78
CA SER A 389 -19.43 -40.01 -5.54
C SER A 389 -19.72 -40.26 -7.04
N ARG A 390 -18.88 -39.72 -7.93
CA ARG A 390 -18.80 -40.11 -9.35
C ARG A 390 -18.19 -41.52 -9.49
N PRO A 391 -18.66 -42.36 -10.43
CA PRO A 391 -17.94 -43.54 -10.88
C PRO A 391 -17.05 -43.26 -12.11
N SER A 392 -15.96 -44.03 -12.22
CA SER A 392 -15.02 -44.12 -13.35
C SER A 392 -15.56 -45.02 -14.50
N PRO A 393 -14.93 -45.02 -15.69
CA PRO A 393 -15.56 -45.39 -16.96
C PRO A 393 -15.41 -46.87 -17.34
N GLY A 394 -16.35 -47.36 -18.14
CA GLY A 394 -16.28 -48.68 -18.79
C GLY A 394 -17.34 -48.84 -19.88
N THR A 395 -16.93 -48.69 -21.14
CA THR A 395 -17.50 -49.34 -22.34
C THR A 395 -17.41 -50.88 -22.24
N PRO A 396 -18.04 -51.73 -23.10
CA PRO A 396 -18.84 -51.47 -24.31
C PRO A 396 -20.16 -52.30 -24.42
N ARG A 397 -21.09 -51.88 -25.28
CA ARG A 397 -21.70 -52.68 -26.38
C ARG A 397 -22.72 -51.85 -27.14
#